data_AF-A0A0F9GVU6-F1
#
_entry.id   AF-A0A0F9GVU6-F1
#
_cell.length_a   1.000
_cell.length_b   1.000
_cell.length_c   1.000
_cell.angle_alpha   90.00
_cell.angle_beta   90.00
_cell.angle_gamma   90.00
#
_symmetry.space_group_name_H-M   'P 1'
#
loop_
_entity.id
_entity.type
_entity.pdbx_description
1 polymer ?
#
loop_
_entity_poly.entity_id
_entity_poly.type
_entity_poly.pdbx_seq_one_letter_code
_entity_poly.pdbx_strand_id
1 'polypeptide(L)'
;HYTDGTPAKQPYEEVPSPEYSRSWNRRGVEGVTRKCQFCIHRLDAGMLPACVSTCIGGATYFGDKNDPDSMVSELIASPRVMRLKEEQGTDPKVYYLV
;
A
#
# COMPACT_ATOMS: atom_id res chain seq x y z
N HIS A 1 0.50 -23.52 6.48
CA HIS A 1 1.29 -22.32 6.87
C HIS A 1 2.38 -22.12 5.82
N TYR A 2 2.93 -20.90 5.67
CA TYR A 2 3.90 -20.65 4.59
C TYR A 2 5.25 -21.33 4.85
N THR A 3 5.50 -21.70 6.10
CA THR A 3 6.64 -22.49 6.51
C THR A 3 6.27 -23.95 6.81
N ASP A 4 5.27 -24.51 6.12
CA ASP A 4 4.96 -25.95 6.19
C ASP A 4 6.20 -26.75 5.79
N GLY A 5 6.73 -27.57 6.71
CA GLY A 5 7.98 -28.32 6.54
C GLY A 5 9.24 -27.67 7.09
N THR A 6 9.15 -26.50 7.72
CA THR A 6 10.27 -25.90 8.47
C THR A 6 10.31 -26.35 9.94
N PRO A 7 11.48 -26.28 10.62
CA PRO A 7 11.62 -26.77 12.00
C PRO A 7 10.77 -26.01 13.04
N ALA A 8 10.40 -24.76 12.75
CA ALA A 8 9.61 -23.93 13.63
C ALA A 8 8.81 -22.91 12.84
N LYS A 9 7.56 -22.71 13.26
CA LYS A 9 6.74 -21.57 12.84
C LYS A 9 7.47 -20.28 13.18
N GLN A 10 7.52 -19.37 12.23
CA GLN A 10 8.18 -18.09 12.43
C GLN A 10 7.21 -17.09 13.06
N PRO A 11 7.69 -16.15 13.90
CA PRO A 11 6.82 -15.19 14.58
C PRO A 11 5.89 -14.42 13.62
N TYR A 12 6.36 -14.10 12.41
CA TYR A 12 5.58 -13.39 11.38
C TYR A 12 4.37 -14.19 10.85
N GLU A 13 4.30 -15.50 11.10
CA GLU A 13 3.17 -16.34 10.68
C GLU A 13 1.93 -16.13 11.55
N GLU A 14 2.13 -15.73 12.81
CA GLU A 14 1.07 -15.52 13.80
C GLU A 14 0.75 -14.03 13.99
N VAL A 15 1.56 -13.13 13.41
CA VAL A 15 1.30 -11.69 13.43
C VAL A 15 -0.03 -11.41 12.70
N PRO A 16 -1.01 -10.76 13.36
CA PRO A 16 -2.25 -10.39 12.71
C PRO A 16 -1.98 -9.38 11.60
N SER A 17 -2.77 -9.43 10.52
CA SER A 17 -2.75 -8.40 9.48
C SER A 17 -3.76 -7.32 9.88
N PRO A 18 -3.32 -6.14 10.38
CA PRO A 18 -4.23 -5.05 10.67
C PRO A 18 -4.83 -4.49 9.36
N GLU A 19 -6.12 -4.72 9.18
CA GLU A 19 -6.90 -4.23 8.05
C GLU A 19 -8.09 -3.45 8.59
N TYR A 20 -8.34 -2.26 8.04
CA TYR A 20 -9.41 -1.36 8.48
C TYR A 20 -9.42 -1.09 9.99
N SER A 21 -8.22 -0.83 10.56
CA SER A 21 -8.02 -0.60 11.99
C SER A 21 -8.51 -1.75 12.89
N ARG A 22 -8.59 -2.97 12.35
CA ARG A 22 -8.92 -4.20 13.07
C ARG A 22 -7.82 -5.24 12.86
N SER A 23 -7.46 -5.95 13.91
CA SER A 23 -6.53 -7.07 13.83
C SER A 23 -7.27 -8.34 13.45
N TRP A 24 -7.00 -8.84 12.25
CA TRP A 24 -7.49 -10.14 11.84
C TRP A 24 -6.39 -11.18 12.04
N ASN A 25 -6.77 -12.38 12.47
CA ASN A 25 -5.86 -13.53 12.33
C ASN A 25 -5.52 -13.72 10.83
N ARG A 26 -4.43 -14.43 10.53
CA ARG A 26 -3.98 -14.58 9.14
C ARG A 26 -4.98 -15.28 8.22
N ARG A 27 -5.85 -16.15 8.77
CA ARG A 27 -6.98 -16.76 8.02
C ARG A 27 -8.02 -15.72 7.60
N GLY A 28 -8.11 -14.60 8.32
CA GLY A 28 -9.06 -13.55 8.02
C GLY A 28 -10.49 -13.92 8.42
N VAL A 29 -11.45 -13.25 7.78
CA VAL A 29 -12.88 -13.57 7.86
C VAL A 29 -13.30 -14.09 6.51
N GLU A 30 -14.07 -15.17 6.48
CA GLU A 30 -14.64 -15.67 5.24
C GLU A 30 -15.78 -14.76 4.75
N GLY A 31 -15.94 -14.63 3.44
CA GLY A 31 -17.01 -13.82 2.84
C GLY A 31 -16.80 -12.30 2.91
N VAL A 32 -15.60 -11.81 3.23
CA VAL A 32 -15.29 -10.36 3.22
C VAL A 32 -14.40 -9.99 2.03
N THR A 33 -14.61 -8.79 1.48
CA THR A 33 -13.76 -8.23 0.42
C THR A 33 -12.61 -7.42 1.01
N ARG A 34 -11.42 -7.60 0.43
CA ARG A 34 -10.21 -6.85 0.78
C ARG A 34 -9.73 -6.04 -0.42
N LYS A 35 -9.06 -4.92 -0.15
CA LYS A 35 -8.41 -4.10 -1.18
C LYS A 35 -7.19 -3.41 -0.60
N CYS A 36 -6.38 -2.83 -1.47
CA CYS A 36 -5.36 -1.88 -1.04
C CYS A 36 -6.01 -0.76 -0.21
N GLN A 37 -5.38 -0.46 0.91
CA GLN A 37 -5.74 0.61 1.82
C GLN A 37 -4.51 1.48 2.12
N PHE A 38 -3.53 1.52 1.21
CA PHE A 38 -2.26 2.24 1.39
C PHE A 38 -1.55 1.98 2.73
N CYS A 39 -1.67 0.75 3.24
CA CYS A 39 -1.08 0.35 4.50
C CYS A 39 -1.43 1.29 5.67
N ILE A 40 -2.71 1.66 5.86
CA ILE A 40 -3.16 2.49 7.01
C ILE A 40 -2.43 2.13 8.32
N HIS A 41 -2.33 0.83 8.65
CA HIS A 41 -1.64 0.38 9.87
C HIS A 41 -0.15 0.77 9.98
N ARG A 42 0.54 0.97 8.85
CA ARG A 42 1.93 1.47 8.80
C ARG A 42 1.96 2.99 8.90
N LEU A 43 1.05 3.66 8.19
CA LEU A 43 0.93 5.11 8.22
C LEU A 43 0.62 5.61 9.65
N ASP A 44 -0.28 4.93 10.35
CA ASP A 44 -0.61 5.21 11.76
C ASP A 44 0.61 5.07 12.70
N ALA A 45 1.59 4.26 12.31
CA ALA A 45 2.85 4.06 13.03
C ALA A 45 4.01 4.91 12.48
N GLY A 46 3.73 5.90 11.62
CA GLY A 46 4.75 6.77 11.02
C GLY A 46 5.64 6.09 9.99
N MET A 47 5.24 4.93 9.47
CA MET A 47 5.99 4.16 8.47
C MET A 47 5.39 4.31 7.06
N LEU A 48 6.25 4.34 6.05
CA LEU A 48 5.81 4.28 4.65
C LEU A 48 5.10 2.95 4.31
N PRO A 49 4.20 2.94 3.30
CA PRO A 49 3.56 1.71 2.85
C PRO A 49 4.57 0.62 2.47
N ALA A 50 4.18 -0.64 2.67
CA ALA A 50 5.08 -1.77 2.47
C ALA A 50 5.63 -1.81 1.03
N CYS A 51 4.77 -1.70 0.02
CA CYS A 51 5.17 -1.70 -1.39
C CYS A 51 6.16 -0.59 -1.75
N VAL A 52 6.08 0.57 -1.09
CA VAL A 52 7.03 1.68 -1.25
C VAL A 52 8.37 1.32 -0.64
N SER A 53 8.37 0.89 0.63
CA SER A 53 9.60 0.58 1.36
C SER A 53 10.38 -0.61 0.81
N THR A 54 9.71 -1.56 0.15
CA THR A 54 10.35 -2.77 -0.39
C THR A 54 10.74 -2.63 -1.87
N CYS A 55 10.39 -1.52 -2.53
CA CYS A 55 10.65 -1.35 -3.95
C CYS A 55 12.13 -1.05 -4.21
N ILE A 56 12.91 -2.07 -4.55
CA ILE A 56 14.33 -1.93 -4.88
C ILE A 56 14.53 -1.02 -6.09
N GLY A 57 13.61 -1.07 -7.07
CA GLY A 57 13.67 -0.26 -8.29
C GLY A 57 13.19 1.19 -8.14
N GLY A 58 12.72 1.61 -6.96
CA GLY A 58 12.25 2.98 -6.75
C GLY A 58 11.06 3.39 -7.63
N ALA A 59 10.17 2.44 -7.96
CA ALA A 59 9.06 2.68 -8.88
C ALA A 59 7.82 3.31 -8.23
N THR A 60 7.72 3.26 -6.89
CA THR A 60 6.52 3.71 -6.16
C THR A 60 6.87 4.76 -5.13
N TYR A 61 6.09 5.84 -5.12
CA TYR A 61 6.22 6.97 -4.21
C TYR A 61 4.89 7.17 -3.47
N PHE A 62 4.94 7.67 -2.24
CA PHE A 62 3.74 7.93 -1.43
C PHE A 62 3.90 9.21 -0.63
N GLY A 63 2.83 9.99 -0.53
CA GLY A 63 2.82 11.32 0.08
C GLY A 63 1.47 12.02 -0.09
N ASP A 64 1.37 13.22 0.48
CA ASP A 64 0.17 14.05 0.37
C ASP A 64 0.22 14.90 -0.92
N LYS A 65 -0.77 14.76 -1.79
CA LYS A 65 -0.89 15.55 -3.02
C LYS A 65 -1.26 17.02 -2.78
N ASN A 66 -1.75 17.36 -1.59
CA ASN A 66 -2.20 18.70 -1.25
C ASN A 66 -1.08 19.52 -0.59
N ASP A 67 -0.01 18.84 -0.15
CA ASP A 67 1.20 19.48 0.34
C ASP A 67 2.09 19.84 -0.87
N PRO A 68 2.26 21.14 -1.19
CA PRO A 68 3.03 21.57 -2.36
C PRO A 68 4.52 21.22 -2.25
N ASP A 69 5.04 21.02 -1.03
CA ASP A 69 6.44 20.68 -0.78
C ASP A 69 6.68 19.16 -0.82
N SER A 70 5.63 18.37 -1.07
CA SER A 70 5.76 16.92 -1.15
C SER A 70 6.33 16.45 -2.50
N MET A 71 7.16 15.41 -2.45
CA MET A 71 7.69 14.76 -3.65
C MET A 71 6.58 14.26 -4.58
N VAL A 72 5.43 13.84 -4.02
CA VAL A 72 4.29 13.41 -4.84
C VAL A 72 3.71 14.58 -5.63
N SER A 73 3.55 15.74 -5.01
CA SER A 73 3.05 16.95 -5.68
C SER A 73 3.95 17.40 -6.83
N GLU A 74 5.28 17.31 -6.65
CA GLU A 74 6.25 17.55 -7.72
C GLU A 74 6.08 16.53 -8.88
N LEU A 75 6.05 15.23 -8.57
CA LEU A 75 5.98 14.17 -9.58
C LEU A 75 4.69 14.22 -10.41
N ILE A 76 3.55 14.52 -9.80
CA ILE A 76 2.27 14.59 -10.52
C ILE A 76 2.11 15.87 -11.35
N ALA A 77 2.93 16.89 -11.11
CA ALA A 77 2.99 18.09 -11.95
C ALA A 77 3.81 17.88 -13.24
N SER A 78 4.53 16.75 -13.33
CA SER A 78 5.33 16.39 -14.50
C SER A 78 4.47 16.19 -15.75
N PRO A 79 4.95 16.60 -16.95
CA PRO A 79 4.26 16.30 -18.21
C PRO A 79 4.21 14.80 -18.56
N ARG A 80 4.96 13.97 -17.82
CA ARG A 80 4.98 12.50 -17.96
C ARG A 80 3.91 11.80 -17.13
N VAL A 81 3.04 12.55 -16.45
CA VAL A 81 1.99 11.96 -15.62
C VAL A 81 0.85 11.45 -16.50
N MET A 82 0.34 10.27 -16.15
CA MET A 82 -0.95 9.78 -16.63
C MET A 82 -1.75 9.21 -15.46
N ARG A 83 -3.08 9.24 -15.55
CA ARG A 83 -3.94 8.48 -14.63
C ARG A 83 -4.61 7.36 -15.40
N LEU A 84 -4.75 6.21 -14.73
CA LEU A 84 -5.31 5.03 -15.36
C LEU A 84 -6.83 5.16 -15.48
N LYS A 85 -7.34 4.94 -16.71
CA LYS A 85 -8.78 4.90 -17.01
C LYS A 85 -9.56 6.17 -16.60
N GLU A 86 -9.03 7.34 -16.94
CA GLU A 86 -9.68 8.63 -16.63
C GLU A 86 -11.10 8.73 -17.20
N GLU A 87 -11.36 8.09 -18.34
CA GLU A 87 -12.66 8.09 -19.01
C GLU A 87 -13.79 7.48 -18.16
N GLN A 88 -13.44 6.72 -17.11
CA GLN A 88 -14.42 6.13 -16.19
C GLN A 88 -14.89 7.10 -15.08
N GLY A 89 -14.32 8.31 -14.99
CA GLY A 89 -14.76 9.34 -14.04
C GLY A 89 -14.56 8.99 -12.55
N THR A 90 -13.71 8.00 -12.23
CA THR A 90 -13.52 7.51 -10.84
C THR A 90 -12.52 8.32 -10.00
N ASP A 91 -11.93 9.36 -10.59
CA ASP A 91 -10.93 10.23 -9.97
C ASP A 91 -9.83 9.47 -9.17
N PRO A 92 -9.10 8.49 -9.76
CA PRO A 92 -8.12 7.68 -9.04
C PRO A 92 -7.00 8.51 -8.39
N LYS A 93 -6.56 8.11 -7.19
CA LYS A 93 -5.46 8.77 -6.46
C LYS A 93 -4.10 8.10 -6.66
N VAL A 94 -3.98 7.28 -7.70
CA VAL A 94 -2.72 6.67 -8.14
C VAL A 94 -2.40 7.25 -9.51
N TYR A 95 -1.19 7.79 -9.63
CA TYR A 95 -0.66 8.42 -10.83
C TYR A 95 0.51 7.59 -11.33
N TYR A 96 0.65 7.47 -12.64
CA TYR A 96 1.71 6.74 -13.30
C TYR A 96 2.61 7.73 -14.03
N LEU A 97 3.91 7.44 -14.06
CA LEU A 97 4.91 8.21 -14.80
C LEU A 97 5.35 7.38 -16.01
N VAL A 98 5.30 7.97 -17.21
CA VAL A 98 5.64 7.33 -18.49
C VAL A 98 6.84 7.94 -19.20
#